data_AF-A0A7I0IMB9-F1
#
_entry.id   AF-A0A7I0IMB9-F1
#
_cell.length_a   1.000
_cell.length_b   1.000
_cell.length_c   1.000
_cell.angle_alpha   90.00
_cell.angle_beta   90.00
_cell.angle_gamma   90.00
#
_symmetry.space_group_name_H-M   'P 1'
#
loop_
_entity.id
_entity.type
_entity.pdbx_description
1 polymer ?
#
loop_
_entity_poly.entity_id
_entity_poly.type
_entity_poly.pdbx_seq_one_letter_code
_entity_poly.pdbx_strand_id
1 'polypeptide(L)' 'WFGTHVSFDLEFKDHQTYVLFRHTDWKEPVEFMYHCSTKWATFLLSLKSYLEHDEGRPAPYDEIKRRSDGP' A
#
# COMPACT_ATOMS: atom_id res chain seq x y z
N TRP A 1 -5.47 10.94 4.21
CA TRP A 1 -4.33 11.81 4.60
C TRP A 1 -4.58 13.21 4.10
N PHE A 2 -4.48 14.21 4.97
CA PHE A 2 -4.78 15.59 4.59
C PHE A 2 -3.59 16.18 3.84
N GLY A 3 -3.85 16.78 2.67
CA GLY A 3 -2.82 17.44 1.86
C GLY A 3 -1.92 16.53 1.04
N THR A 4 -2.08 15.21 1.10
CA THR A 4 -1.33 14.26 0.25
C THR A 4 -2.21 13.67 -0.84
N HIS A 5 -1.61 13.24 -1.95
CA HIS A 5 -2.34 12.62 -3.06
C HIS A 5 -1.95 11.16 -3.26
N VAL A 6 -2.93 10.28 -3.46
CA VAL A 6 -2.71 8.85 -3.76
C VAL A 6 -3.25 8.59 -5.16
N SER A 7 -2.43 7.96 -6.01
CA SER A 7 -2.84 7.52 -7.34
C SER A 7 -2.40 6.09 -7.64
N PHE A 8 -3.20 5.45 -8.49
CA PHE A 8 -2.93 4.14 -9.08
C PHE A 8 -3.11 4.27 -10.58
N ASP A 9 -2.02 4.18 -11.33
CA ASP A 9 -2.12 4.02 -12.78
C ASP A 9 -1.99 2.53 -13.11
N LEU A 10 -2.86 2.05 -13.99
CA LEU A 10 -2.84 0.67 -14.46
C LEU A 10 -2.28 0.64 -15.88
N GLU A 11 -1.18 -0.08 -16.06
CA GLU A 11 -0.57 -0.29 -17.36
C GLU A 11 -0.68 -1.77 -17.73
N PHE A 12 -1.30 -2.06 -18.88
CA PHE A 12 -1.33 -3.42 -19.41
C PHE A 12 -0.25 -3.60 -20.47
N LYS A 13 0.67 -4.53 -20.22
CA LYS A 13 1.87 -4.77 -21.02
C LYS A 13 2.36 -6.20 -20.78
N ASP A 14 2.95 -6.84 -21.79
CA ASP A 14 3.57 -8.18 -21.67
C ASP A 14 2.65 -9.23 -21.00
N HIS A 15 1.35 -9.18 -21.34
CA HIS A 15 0.28 -10.02 -20.76
C HIS A 15 0.10 -9.90 -19.24
N GLN A 16 0.55 -8.80 -18.64
CA GLN A 16 0.43 -8.50 -17.22
C GLN A 16 -0.16 -7.10 -17.00
N THR A 17 -0.82 -6.91 -15.86
CA THR A 17 -1.25 -5.58 -15.40
C THR A 17 -0.28 -5.09 -14.34
N TYR A 18 0.39 -3.99 -14.63
CA TYR A 18 1.25 -3.28 -13.69
C TYR A 18 0.44 -2.23 -12.93
N VAL A 19 0.58 -2.22 -11.60
CA VAL A 19 0.01 -1.20 -10.74
C VAL A 19 1.10 -0.21 -10.36
N LEU A 20 1.04 0.99 -10.94
CA LEU A 20 1.97 2.08 -10.67
C LEU A 20 1.39 2.94 -9.54
N PHE A 21 1.74 2.57 -8.31
CA PHE A 21 1.29 3.26 -7.11
C PHE A 21 2.13 4.50 -6.81
N ARG A 22 1.48 5.62 -6.46
CA ARG A 22 2.15 6.81 -5.94
C ARG A 22 1.42 7.37 -4.73
N HIS A 23 2.20 7.87 -3.78
CA HIS A 23 1.72 8.67 -2.68
C HIS A 23 2.58 9.93 -2.51
N THR A 24 2.03 11.06 -2.96
CA THR A 24 2.75 12.32 -3.18
C THR A 24 2.20 13.45 -2.30
N ASP A 25 2.81 14.64 -2.46
CA ASP A 25 2.41 15.89 -1.80
C ASP A 25 2.54 15.85 -0.27
N TRP A 26 3.47 15.02 0.21
CA TRP A 26 3.96 15.10 1.57
C TRP A 26 4.63 16.45 1.81
N LYS A 27 4.10 17.21 2.76
CA LYS A 27 4.71 18.49 3.15
C LYS A 27 6.14 18.30 3.66
N GLU A 28 6.37 17.26 4.46
CA GLU A 28 7.68 16.87 5.01
C GLU A 28 7.76 15.35 5.14
N PRO A 29 8.94 14.73 4.92
CA PRO A 29 9.15 13.29 5.12
C PRO A 29 9.24 12.97 6.62
N VAL A 30 8.10 12.84 7.27
CA VAL A 30 8.00 12.49 8.70
C VAL A 30 7.92 10.97 8.92
N GLU A 31 8.18 10.48 10.14
CA GLU A 31 8.10 9.04 10.50
C GLU A 31 6.81 8.37 10.00
N PHE A 32 5.70 9.10 10.09
CA PHE A 32 4.40 8.66 9.61
C PHE A 32 4.41 8.33 8.10
N MET A 33 5.13 9.08 7.26
CA MET A 33 5.28 8.76 5.84
C MET A 33 5.89 7.37 5.62
N TYR A 34 6.93 7.01 6.36
CA TYR A 34 7.57 5.70 6.19
C TYR A 34 6.65 4.56 6.62
N HIS A 35 5.93 4.72 7.73
CA HIS A 35 4.90 3.76 8.15
C HIS A 35 3.84 3.55 7.06
N CYS A 36 3.39 4.65 6.48
CA CYS A 36 2.40 4.68 5.42
C CYS A 36 2.88 3.96 4.14
N SER A 37 4.13 4.17 3.74
CA SER A 37 4.75 3.47 2.60
C SER A 37 4.80 1.96 2.79
N THR A 38 5.20 1.49 3.98
CA THR A 38 5.25 0.05 4.25
C THR A 38 3.84 -0.56 4.27
N LYS A 39 2.84 0.16 4.81
CA LYS A 39 1.44 -0.29 4.78
C LYS A 39 0.88 -0.42 3.35
N TRP A 40 1.18 0.51 2.46
CA TRP A 40 0.78 0.38 1.05
C TRP A 40 1.43 -0.80 0.36
N ALA A 41 2.73 -1.04 0.61
CA ALA A 41 3.41 -2.21 0.07
C ALA A 41 2.73 -3.52 0.49
N THR A 42 2.38 -3.67 1.77
CA THR A 42 1.69 -4.88 2.25
C THR A 42 0.28 -5.01 1.68
N PHE A 43 -0.46 -3.92 1.55
CA PHE A 43 -1.75 -3.94 0.87
C PHE A 43 -1.65 -4.41 -0.59
N LEU A 44 -0.69 -3.87 -1.36
CA LEU A 44 -0.48 -4.21 -2.76
C LEU A 44 -0.09 -5.68 -2.95
N LEU A 45 0.73 -6.23 -2.05
CA LEU A 45 1.09 -7.66 -2.06
C LEU A 45 -0.12 -8.54 -1.74
N SER A 46 -0.94 -8.16 -0.76
CA SER A 46 -2.17 -8.87 -0.42
C SER A 46 -3.18 -8.85 -1.58
N LEU A 47 -3.34 -7.70 -2.24
CA LEU A 47 -4.21 -7.54 -3.40
C LEU A 47 -3.74 -8.42 -4.58
N LYS A 48 -2.43 -8.45 -4.86
CA LYS A 48 -1.87 -9.33 -5.90
C LYS A 48 -2.18 -10.79 -5.60
N SER A 49 -1.91 -11.25 -4.37
CA SER A 49 -2.18 -12.62 -3.95
C SER A 49 -3.66 -12.98 -4.13
N TYR A 50 -4.56 -12.07 -3.74
CA TYR A 50 -5.99 -12.28 -3.88
C TYR A 50 -6.40 -12.42 -5.35
N LEU A 51 -5.90 -11.55 -6.23
CA LEU A 51 -6.25 -11.59 -7.66
C LEU A 51 -5.68 -12.81 -8.39
N GLU A 52 -4.54 -13.35 -7.96
CA GLU A 52 -3.88 -14.48 -8.63
C GLU A 52 -4.25 -15.84 -8.06
N HIS A 53 -4.66 -15.90 -6.79
CA HIS A 53 -4.83 -17.14 -6.04
C HIS A 53 -6.13 -17.22 -5.22
N ASP A 54 -6.99 -16.20 -5.29
CA ASP A 54 -8.23 -16.07 -4.51
C ASP A 54 -8.01 -15.99 -2.98
N GLU A 55 -6.76 -15.77 -2.55
CA GLU A 55 -6.37 -15.66 -1.15
C GLU A 55 -5.53 -14.41 -0.91
N GLY A 56 -5.93 -13.57 0.04
CA GLY A 56 -5.19 -12.39 0.49
C GLY A 56 -4.96 -12.37 2.00
N ARG A 57 -4.16 -11.43 2.49
CA ARG A 57 -3.91 -11.17 3.92
C ARG A 57 -4.17 -9.70 4.25
N PRO A 58 -5.44 -9.24 4.24
CA PRO A 58 -5.78 -7.87 4.60
C PRO A 58 -5.57 -7.64 6.10
N ALA A 59 -5.42 -6.36 6.48
CA ALA A 59 -5.44 -5.97 7.88
C ALA A 59 -6.72 -6.48 8.58
N PRO A 60 -6.66 -6.93 9.85
CA PRO A 60 -5.53 -6.87 10.78
C PRO A 60 -4.57 -8.07 10.70
N TYR A 61 -4.72 -8.96 9.72
CA TYR A 61 -3.90 -10.16 9.55
C TYR A 61 -2.73 -9.94 8.59
N ASP A 62 -2.45 -8.68 8.25
CA ASP A 62 -1.32 -8.29 7.43
C ASP A 62 -0.01 -8.45 8.22
N GLU A 63 1.09 -8.75 7.52
CA GLU A 63 2.40 -9.04 8.14
C GLU A 63 2.92 -7.87 9.00
N ILE A 64 2.50 -6.64 8.69
CA ILE A 64 2.85 -5.44 9.45
C ILE A 64 1.83 -5.25 10.56
N LYS A 65 2.21 -5.55 11.80
CA LYS A 65 1.41 -5.14 12.95
C LYS A 65 1.29 -3.61 12.99
N ARG A 66 0.10 -3.08 13.24
CA ARG A 66 -0.01 -1.70 13.72
C ARG A 66 0.84 -1.63 14.99
N ARG A 67 1.74 -0.64 15.12
CA ARG A 67 2.18 -0.25 16.47
C ARG A 67 0.87 -0.05 17.23
N SER A 68 0.68 -0.78 18.31
CA SER A 68 -0.42 -0.49 19.23
C SER A 68 -0.31 1.00 19.52
N ASP A 69 -1.33 1.77 19.15
CA ASP A 69 -1.49 3.13 19.63
C ASP A 69 -1.66 3.00 21.14
N GLY A 70 -0.54 3.02 21.86
CA GLY A 70 -0.49 3.18 23.29
C GLY A 70 0.02 4.58 23.60
N PRO A 71 -0.27 5.13 24.78
CA PRO A 71 0.80 5.79 25.50
C PRO A 71 1.95 4.80 25.77
#